data_AF-A0A8B7TUB7-F1
#
_entry.id   AF-A0A8B7TUB7-F1
#
_cell.length_a   1.000
_cell.length_b   1.000
_cell.length_c   1.000
_cell.angle_alpha   90.00
_cell.angle_beta   90.00
_cell.angle_gamma   90.00
#
_symmetry.space_group_name_H-M   'P 1'
#
loop_
_entity.id
_entity.type
_entity.pdbx_description
1 polymer ?
#
loop_
_entity_poly.entity_id
_entity_poly.type
_entity_poly.pdbx_seq_one_letter_code
_entity_poly.pdbx_strand_id
1 'polypeptide(L)'
;MSGHKCYSWDLRDRYTQDKSVVNKMQQKYWETKQAFIKATGKKEDEHVVASDADLDAKLELFHSIQRTCLDLSKAIVLYQKRICFLSQEENELGKFLRSQGFQDKTRAGKMMQATGKALCFSSQQRLALRNPLCRFHQEVETFRHRAISDTWLTVNRMEQCRTEYRGALLWMKDVSQELDPDLYKQMEKFRKVGGFMRVTERGYLLEGNEV
;
A
#
# COMPACT_ATOMS: atom_id res chain seq x y z
N MET A 1 -9.56 12.75 -21.94
CA MET A 1 -10.66 12.86 -20.95
C MET A 1 -10.10 13.57 -19.73
N SER A 2 -10.81 14.62 -19.31
CA SER A 2 -10.58 15.59 -18.23
C SER A 2 -9.27 15.53 -17.44
N GLY A 3 -8.44 16.55 -17.63
CA GLY A 3 -7.27 16.79 -16.80
C GLY A 3 -7.68 17.26 -15.41
N HIS A 4 -7.37 16.48 -14.39
CA HIS A 4 -7.32 16.93 -13.01
C HIS A 4 -6.07 17.79 -12.85
N LYS A 5 -6.26 19.11 -13.02
CA LYS A 5 -5.23 20.11 -12.72
C LYS A 5 -4.88 20.02 -11.24
N CYS A 6 -3.59 19.83 -11.03
CA CYS A 6 -2.89 19.68 -9.77
C CYS A 6 -3.07 20.92 -8.88
N TYR A 7 -3.79 20.77 -7.76
CA TYR A 7 -3.93 21.82 -6.74
C TYR A 7 -2.66 22.00 -5.88
N SER A 8 -1.65 21.14 -6.03
CA SER A 8 -0.36 21.24 -5.30
C SER A 8 0.53 22.38 -5.82
N TRP A 9 0.50 22.69 -7.12
CA TRP A 9 1.35 23.74 -7.70
C TRP A 9 0.83 25.16 -7.41
N ASP A 10 -0.49 25.37 -7.41
CA ASP A 10 -1.09 26.71 -7.24
C ASP A 10 -0.93 27.29 -5.82
N LEU A 11 -0.80 26.42 -4.80
CA LEU A 11 -0.53 26.83 -3.42
C LEU A 11 0.96 27.10 -3.18
N ARG A 12 1.85 26.34 -3.83
CA ARG A 12 3.28 26.66 -3.88
C ARG A 12 3.48 28.03 -4.53
N ASP A 13 2.84 28.28 -5.68
CA ASP A 13 3.05 29.49 -6.48
C ASP A 13 2.72 30.83 -5.80
N ARG A 14 1.83 30.85 -4.81
CA ARG A 14 1.58 32.09 -4.04
C ARG A 14 2.67 32.42 -3.01
N TYR A 15 3.54 31.48 -2.64
CA TYR A 15 4.71 31.73 -1.78
C TYR A 15 6.04 31.67 -2.56
N THR A 16 6.05 31.14 -3.79
CA THR A 16 7.23 31.09 -4.67
C THR A 16 7.69 32.46 -5.21
N GLN A 17 7.13 33.57 -4.73
CA GLN A 17 7.51 34.90 -5.22
C GLN A 17 8.83 35.42 -4.62
N ASP A 18 9.50 34.68 -3.72
CA ASP A 18 10.87 35.00 -3.25
C ASP A 18 11.93 34.04 -3.85
N LYS A 19 12.39 34.39 -5.06
CA LYS A 19 13.24 33.59 -5.97
C LYS A 19 14.73 33.53 -5.59
N SER A 20 15.08 33.21 -4.35
CA SER A 20 16.50 32.95 -4.00
C SER A 20 16.83 31.46 -4.15
N VAL A 21 17.84 31.14 -4.95
CA VAL A 21 18.41 29.77 -5.06
C VAL A 21 18.83 29.26 -3.67
N VAL A 22 19.31 30.16 -2.81
CA VAL A 22 19.70 29.86 -1.42
C VAL A 22 18.49 29.40 -0.60
N ASN A 23 17.33 30.03 -0.76
CA ASN A 23 16.12 29.63 -0.03
C ASN A 23 15.65 28.23 -0.45
N LYS A 24 15.66 27.92 -1.75
CA LYS A 24 15.33 26.57 -2.25
C LYS A 24 16.31 25.51 -1.75
N MET A 25 17.59 25.86 -1.69
CA MET A 25 18.63 24.97 -1.16
C MET A 25 18.42 24.69 0.33
N GLN A 26 18.08 25.72 1.12
CA GLN A 26 17.75 25.56 2.53
C GLN A 26 16.50 24.69 2.75
N GLN A 27 15.42 24.92 1.98
CA GLN A 27 14.23 24.06 2.01
C GLN A 27 14.60 22.60 1.76
N LYS A 28 15.32 22.32 0.67
CA LYS A 28 15.74 20.96 0.33
C LYS A 28 16.64 20.34 1.39
N TYR A 29 17.52 21.14 2.00
CA TYR A 29 18.36 20.68 3.10
C TYR A 29 17.52 20.21 4.29
N TRP A 30 16.53 20.99 4.72
CA TRP A 30 15.69 20.63 5.88
C TRP A 30 14.76 19.46 5.61
N GLU A 31 14.18 19.38 4.42
CA GLU A 31 13.44 18.20 3.96
C GLU A 31 14.31 16.93 4.00
N THR A 32 15.54 17.02 3.47
CA THR A 32 16.48 15.90 3.42
C THR A 32 16.94 15.51 4.82
N LYS A 33 17.19 16.49 5.68
CA LYS A 33 17.54 16.28 7.10
C LYS A 33 16.41 15.55 7.83
N GLN A 34 15.16 15.93 7.60
CA GLN A 34 13.99 15.26 8.18
C GLN A 34 13.88 13.82 7.67
N ALA A 35 14.00 13.60 6.36
CA ALA A 35 13.98 12.26 5.79
C ALA A 35 15.09 11.35 6.38
N PHE A 36 16.28 11.92 6.59
CA PHE A 36 17.40 11.22 7.22
C PHE A 36 17.13 10.88 8.70
N ILE A 37 16.55 11.81 9.48
CA ILE A 37 16.16 11.57 10.87
C ILE A 37 15.18 10.40 10.96
N LYS A 38 14.12 10.42 10.13
CA LYS A 38 13.14 9.33 10.03
C LYS A 38 13.81 8.00 9.67
N ALA A 39 14.67 7.99 8.65
CA ALA A 39 15.35 6.78 8.17
C ALA A 39 16.36 6.20 9.18
N THR A 40 16.99 7.04 10.01
CA THR A 40 17.99 6.62 11.01
C THR A 40 17.40 6.34 12.39
N GLY A 41 16.09 6.56 12.59
CA GLY A 41 15.44 6.35 13.88
C GLY A 41 15.94 7.28 14.98
N LYS A 42 16.46 8.46 14.62
CA LYS A 42 16.85 9.48 15.61
C LYS A 42 15.62 10.00 16.32
N LYS A 43 15.76 10.38 17.61
CA LYS A 43 14.66 10.91 18.41
C LYS A 43 14.07 12.17 17.73
N GLU A 44 12.78 12.10 17.41
CA GLU A 44 11.98 13.21 16.91
C GLU A 44 11.25 13.94 18.04
N ASP A 45 10.68 15.10 17.73
CA ASP A 45 9.90 15.88 18.68
C ASP A 45 8.62 15.11 19.09
N GLU A 46 8.43 14.91 20.40
CA GLU A 46 7.38 14.02 20.93
C GLU A 46 5.97 14.51 20.57
N HIS A 47 5.75 15.83 20.48
CA HIS A 47 4.44 16.38 20.09
C HIS A 47 4.14 16.15 18.62
N VAL A 48 5.16 16.23 17.77
CA VAL A 48 5.05 15.96 16.33
C VAL A 48 4.75 14.48 16.09
N VAL A 49 5.41 13.58 16.84
CA VAL A 49 5.13 12.14 16.78
C VAL A 49 3.72 11.83 17.29
N ALA A 50 3.31 12.40 18.42
CA ALA A 50 1.98 12.19 18.97
C ALA A 50 0.87 12.69 18.02
N SER A 51 1.09 13.81 17.34
CA SER A 51 0.14 14.36 16.36
C SER A 51 -0.08 13.44 15.15
N ASP A 52 0.92 12.65 14.75
CA ASP A 52 0.84 11.77 13.58
C ASP A 52 0.35 10.37 13.91
N ALA A 53 0.11 10.03 15.19
CA ALA A 53 -0.20 8.68 15.63
C ALA A 53 -1.46 8.07 14.97
N ASP A 54 -2.52 8.86 14.78
CA ASP A 54 -3.75 8.40 14.11
C ASP A 54 -3.50 8.10 12.62
N LEU A 55 -2.72 8.96 11.97
CA LEU A 55 -2.34 8.78 10.57
C LEU A 55 -1.46 7.54 10.41
N ASP A 56 -0.47 7.35 11.28
CA ASP A 56 0.42 6.18 11.24
C ASP A 56 -0.37 4.88 11.41
N ALA A 57 -1.37 4.84 12.30
CA ALA A 57 -2.25 3.68 12.44
C ALA A 57 -3.03 3.36 11.16
N LYS A 58 -3.53 4.39 10.46
CA LYS A 58 -4.20 4.23 9.15
C LYS A 58 -3.24 3.72 8.07
N LEU A 59 -2.00 4.21 8.05
CA LEU A 59 -0.96 3.76 7.11
C LEU A 59 -0.57 2.31 7.36
N GLU A 60 -0.43 1.90 8.62
CA GLU A 60 -0.18 0.49 8.98
C GLU A 60 -1.30 -0.42 8.50
N LEU A 61 -2.57 0.00 8.70
CA LEU A 61 -3.72 -0.73 8.19
C LEU A 61 -3.68 -0.83 6.66
N PHE A 62 -3.41 0.27 5.96
CA PHE A 62 -3.29 0.27 4.52
C PHE A 62 -2.21 -0.72 4.04
N HIS A 63 -1.00 -0.66 4.59
CA HIS A 63 0.07 -1.58 4.25
C HIS A 63 -0.26 -3.05 4.56
N SER A 64 -1.01 -3.31 5.64
CA SER A 64 -1.53 -4.64 5.96
C SER A 64 -2.49 -5.14 4.87
N ILE A 65 -3.41 -4.29 4.41
CA ILE A 65 -4.32 -4.60 3.30
C ILE A 65 -3.53 -4.92 2.02
N GLN A 66 -2.53 -4.10 1.66
CA GLN A 66 -1.70 -4.33 0.47
C GLN A 66 -1.03 -5.72 0.52
N ARG A 67 -0.42 -6.05 1.67
CA ARG A 67 0.33 -7.30 1.87
C ARG A 67 -0.61 -8.50 1.86
N THR A 68 -1.69 -8.46 2.62
CA THR A 68 -2.64 -9.57 2.73
C THR A 68 -3.36 -9.85 1.41
N CYS A 69 -3.69 -8.84 0.61
CA CYS A 69 -4.23 -9.04 -0.73
C CYS A 69 -3.22 -9.72 -1.68
N LEU A 70 -1.93 -9.36 -1.61
CA LEU A 70 -0.89 -10.05 -2.39
C LEU A 70 -0.75 -11.51 -1.99
N ASP A 71 -0.74 -11.79 -0.69
CA ASP A 71 -0.60 -13.16 -0.19
C ASP A 71 -1.84 -13.99 -0.50
N LEU A 72 -3.04 -13.41 -0.41
CA LEU A 72 -4.29 -14.03 -0.86
C LEU A 72 -4.24 -14.38 -2.35
N SER A 73 -3.77 -13.46 -3.20
CA SER A 73 -3.61 -13.70 -4.64
C SER A 73 -2.68 -14.90 -4.92
N LYS A 74 -1.52 -14.95 -4.26
CA LYS A 74 -0.60 -16.10 -4.35
C LYS A 74 -1.24 -17.40 -3.86
N ALA A 75 -1.96 -17.36 -2.75
CA ALA A 75 -2.64 -18.52 -2.17
C ALA A 75 -3.69 -19.10 -3.13
N ILE A 76 -4.47 -18.24 -3.80
CA ILE A 76 -5.47 -18.68 -4.79
C ILE A 76 -4.79 -19.40 -5.96
N VAL A 77 -3.68 -18.87 -6.49
CA VAL A 77 -2.91 -19.51 -7.58
C VAL A 77 -2.40 -20.88 -7.17
N LEU A 78 -1.82 -20.99 -5.96
CA LEU A 78 -1.36 -22.26 -5.41
C LEU A 78 -2.52 -23.25 -5.23
N TYR A 79 -3.66 -22.79 -4.75
CA TYR A 79 -4.83 -23.62 -4.54
C TYR A 79 -5.42 -24.14 -5.86
N GLN A 80 -5.51 -23.30 -6.88
CA GLN A 80 -5.91 -23.71 -8.23
C GLN A 80 -5.00 -24.81 -8.80
N LYS A 81 -3.67 -24.67 -8.64
CA LYS A 81 -2.70 -25.69 -9.06
C LYS A 81 -2.93 -27.02 -8.33
N ARG A 82 -3.07 -26.96 -7.00
CA ARG A 82 -3.27 -28.15 -6.16
C ARG A 82 -4.58 -28.87 -6.47
N ILE A 83 -5.69 -28.13 -6.64
CA ILE A 83 -6.98 -28.71 -7.03
C ILE A 83 -6.86 -29.44 -8.37
N CYS A 84 -6.22 -28.81 -9.36
CA CYS A 84 -6.07 -29.40 -10.69
C CYS A 84 -5.33 -30.73 -10.62
N PHE A 85 -4.17 -30.74 -9.96
CA PHE A 85 -3.33 -31.93 -9.83
C PHE A 85 -4.05 -33.05 -9.04
N LEU A 86 -4.60 -32.73 -7.86
CA LEU A 86 -5.30 -33.71 -7.03
C LEU A 86 -6.50 -34.33 -7.76
N SER A 87 -7.27 -33.52 -8.50
CA SER A 87 -8.38 -34.03 -9.29
C SER A 87 -7.94 -34.89 -10.47
N GLN A 88 -6.79 -34.61 -11.09
CA GLN A 88 -6.25 -35.48 -12.14
C GLN A 88 -5.89 -36.85 -11.56
N GLU A 89 -5.12 -36.89 -10.48
CA GLU A 89 -4.71 -38.15 -9.82
C GLU A 89 -5.91 -38.97 -9.33
N GLU A 90 -6.88 -38.33 -8.66
CA GLU A 90 -8.09 -39.02 -8.20
C GLU A 90 -8.94 -39.55 -9.36
N ASN A 91 -9.00 -38.80 -10.47
CA ASN A 91 -9.74 -39.24 -11.66
C ASN A 91 -9.07 -40.43 -12.36
N GLU A 92 -7.74 -40.44 -12.45
CA GLU A 92 -7.00 -41.57 -13.02
C GLU A 92 -7.14 -42.82 -12.14
N LEU A 93 -7.05 -42.67 -10.82
CA LEU A 93 -7.36 -43.77 -9.89
C LEU A 93 -8.80 -44.27 -10.05
N GLY A 94 -9.76 -43.37 -10.21
CA GLY A 94 -11.16 -43.72 -10.45
C GLY A 94 -11.37 -44.52 -11.74
N LYS A 95 -10.71 -44.10 -12.84
CA LYS A 95 -10.72 -44.83 -14.12
C LYS A 95 -10.06 -46.22 -13.98
N PHE A 96 -8.93 -46.29 -13.29
CA PHE A 96 -8.21 -47.54 -13.03
C PHE A 96 -9.08 -48.53 -12.25
N LEU A 97 -9.71 -48.12 -11.15
CA LEU A 97 -10.59 -49.01 -10.39
C LEU A 97 -11.80 -49.49 -11.20
N ARG A 98 -12.35 -48.64 -12.08
CA ARG A 98 -13.44 -49.05 -12.98
C ARG A 98 -12.98 -50.08 -14.00
N SER A 99 -11.77 -49.95 -14.56
CA SER A 99 -11.25 -50.89 -15.54
C SER A 99 -10.90 -52.25 -14.92
N GLN A 100 -10.28 -52.26 -13.74
CA GLN A 100 -10.01 -53.49 -12.98
C GLN A 100 -11.31 -54.14 -12.49
N GLY A 101 -12.22 -53.34 -11.94
CA GLY A 101 -13.51 -53.82 -11.45
C GLY A 101 -14.43 -54.37 -12.54
N PHE A 102 -14.23 -53.99 -13.81
CA PHE A 102 -14.93 -54.58 -14.95
C PHE A 102 -14.43 -56.00 -15.28
N GLN A 103 -13.13 -56.26 -15.07
CA GLN A 103 -12.52 -57.57 -15.31
C GLN A 103 -12.82 -58.56 -14.18
N ASP A 104 -12.99 -58.08 -12.95
CA ASP A 104 -13.32 -58.88 -11.76
C ASP A 104 -14.85 -59.06 -11.59
N LYS A 105 -15.34 -60.30 -11.76
CA LYS A 105 -16.77 -60.64 -11.61
C LYS A 105 -17.22 -60.88 -10.16
N THR A 106 -16.29 -60.81 -9.20
CA THR A 106 -16.60 -61.03 -7.78
C THR A 106 -17.28 -59.80 -7.16
N ARG A 107 -17.62 -59.90 -5.87
CA ARG A 107 -18.09 -58.75 -5.09
C ARG A 107 -17.05 -57.63 -5.02
N ALA A 108 -15.76 -57.96 -5.04
CA ALA A 108 -14.68 -56.97 -5.01
C ALA A 108 -14.71 -56.11 -6.28
N GLY A 109 -14.87 -56.70 -7.47
CA GLY A 109 -15.01 -55.95 -8.72
C GLY A 109 -16.21 -54.98 -8.74
N LYS A 110 -17.37 -55.40 -8.21
CA LYS A 110 -18.52 -54.49 -8.04
C LYS A 110 -18.20 -53.30 -7.12
N MET A 111 -17.47 -53.55 -6.02
CA MET A 111 -17.02 -52.49 -5.10
C MET A 111 -16.03 -51.56 -5.79
N MET A 112 -15.06 -52.09 -6.55
CA MET A 112 -14.08 -51.28 -7.30
C MET A 112 -14.78 -50.36 -8.31
N GLN A 113 -15.77 -50.85 -9.06
CA GLN A 113 -16.53 -50.01 -9.99
C GLN A 113 -17.30 -48.88 -9.29
N ALA A 114 -17.95 -49.19 -8.16
CA ALA A 114 -18.67 -48.20 -7.37
C ALA A 114 -17.72 -47.14 -6.80
N THR A 115 -16.60 -47.56 -6.20
CA THR A 115 -15.56 -46.66 -5.70
C THR A 115 -14.97 -45.80 -6.82
N GLY A 116 -14.63 -46.40 -7.96
CA GLY A 116 -14.08 -45.66 -9.09
C GLY A 116 -15.05 -44.64 -9.67
N LYS A 117 -16.36 -44.95 -9.71
CA LYS A 117 -17.40 -43.97 -10.08
C LYS A 117 -17.46 -42.80 -9.09
N ALA A 118 -17.37 -43.08 -7.79
CA ALA A 118 -17.37 -42.05 -6.75
C ALA A 118 -16.13 -41.13 -6.85
N LEU A 119 -14.93 -41.69 -7.06
CA LEU A 119 -13.70 -40.93 -7.25
C LEU A 119 -13.74 -40.03 -8.50
N CYS A 120 -14.20 -40.56 -9.64
CA CYS A 120 -14.39 -39.75 -10.85
C CYS A 120 -15.41 -38.62 -10.65
N PHE A 121 -16.49 -38.88 -9.91
CA PHE A 121 -17.48 -37.84 -9.62
C PHE A 121 -16.92 -36.76 -8.69
N SER A 122 -16.28 -37.15 -7.59
CA SER A 122 -15.60 -36.28 -6.63
C SER A 122 -14.57 -35.37 -7.30
N SER A 123 -13.72 -35.93 -8.17
CA SER A 123 -12.69 -35.18 -8.88
C SER A 123 -13.26 -34.11 -9.83
N GLN A 124 -14.36 -34.43 -10.53
CA GLN A 124 -15.09 -33.50 -11.39
C GLN A 124 -15.74 -32.36 -10.60
N GLN A 125 -16.37 -32.67 -9.46
CA GLN A 125 -16.93 -31.64 -8.57
C GLN A 125 -15.85 -30.70 -8.06
N ARG A 126 -14.68 -31.22 -7.68
CA ARG A 126 -13.55 -30.39 -7.26
C ARG A 126 -13.00 -29.54 -8.41
N LEU A 127 -12.93 -30.06 -9.64
CA LEU A 127 -12.51 -29.27 -10.81
C LEU A 127 -13.48 -28.14 -11.14
N ALA A 128 -14.78 -28.30 -10.86
CA ALA A 128 -15.76 -27.24 -11.06
C ALA A 128 -15.43 -25.97 -10.23
N LEU A 129 -14.69 -26.11 -9.12
CA LEU A 129 -14.22 -24.98 -8.30
C LEU A 129 -13.19 -24.10 -9.01
N ARG A 130 -12.55 -24.56 -10.10
CA ARG A 130 -11.54 -23.77 -10.80
C ARG A 130 -12.11 -22.48 -11.39
N ASN A 131 -13.34 -22.52 -11.91
CA ASN A 131 -13.99 -21.34 -12.50
C ASN A 131 -14.24 -20.24 -11.46
N PRO A 132 -14.91 -20.50 -10.31
CA PRO A 132 -15.08 -19.47 -9.29
C PRO A 132 -13.75 -19.01 -8.69
N LEU A 133 -12.74 -19.89 -8.53
CA LEU A 133 -11.41 -19.48 -8.05
C LEU A 133 -10.67 -18.57 -9.04
N CYS A 134 -10.80 -18.80 -10.34
CA CYS A 134 -10.23 -17.95 -11.38
C CYS A 134 -10.88 -16.56 -11.36
N ARG A 135 -12.21 -16.50 -11.25
CA ARG A 135 -12.95 -15.23 -11.10
C ARG A 135 -12.52 -14.50 -9.84
N PHE A 136 -12.47 -15.19 -8.69
CA PHE A 136 -12.05 -14.57 -7.44
C PHE A 136 -10.62 -14.02 -7.51
N HIS A 137 -9.69 -14.76 -8.14
CA HIS A 137 -8.34 -14.27 -8.38
C HIS A 137 -8.32 -12.97 -9.19
N GLN A 138 -9.11 -12.89 -10.27
CA GLN A 138 -9.24 -11.69 -11.10
C GLN A 138 -9.78 -10.49 -10.33
N GLU A 139 -10.77 -10.69 -9.46
CA GLU A 139 -11.31 -9.63 -8.61
C GLU A 139 -10.26 -9.12 -7.62
N VAL A 140 -9.51 -10.02 -6.96
CA VAL A 140 -8.42 -9.64 -6.05
C VAL A 140 -7.32 -8.88 -6.78
N GLU A 141 -6.90 -9.34 -7.96
CA GLU A 141 -5.89 -8.63 -8.76
C GLU A 141 -6.40 -7.27 -9.24
N THR A 142 -7.68 -7.17 -9.64
CA THR A 142 -8.27 -5.89 -10.05
C THR A 142 -8.30 -4.90 -8.89
N PHE A 143 -8.73 -5.33 -7.69
CA PHE A 143 -8.72 -4.51 -6.49
C PHE A 143 -7.30 -4.03 -6.16
N ARG A 144 -6.30 -4.91 -6.28
CA ARG A 144 -4.90 -4.55 -6.04
C ARG A 144 -4.35 -3.54 -7.05
N HIS A 145 -4.52 -3.81 -8.33
CA HIS A 145 -3.92 -2.97 -9.37
C HIS A 145 -4.66 -1.64 -9.57
N ARG A 146 -5.92 -1.55 -9.13
CA ARG A 146 -6.71 -0.33 -9.22
C ARG A 146 -6.83 0.38 -7.87
N ALA A 147 -7.63 -0.15 -6.96
CA ALA A 147 -7.96 0.54 -5.71
C ALA A 147 -6.72 0.75 -4.83
N ILE A 148 -5.96 -0.31 -4.58
CA ILE A 148 -4.75 -0.20 -3.76
C ILE A 148 -3.70 0.70 -4.41
N SER A 149 -3.47 0.57 -5.72
CA SER A 149 -2.52 1.42 -6.43
C SER A 149 -2.91 2.90 -6.41
N ASP A 150 -4.19 3.22 -6.56
CA ASP A 150 -4.71 4.59 -6.51
C ASP A 150 -4.54 5.20 -5.12
N THR A 151 -4.97 4.49 -4.07
CA THR A 151 -4.75 4.92 -2.69
C THR A 151 -3.26 5.07 -2.37
N TRP A 152 -2.40 4.20 -2.90
CA TRP A 152 -0.95 4.30 -2.71
C TRP A 152 -0.40 5.62 -3.29
N LEU A 153 -0.91 6.09 -4.43
CA LEU A 153 -0.49 7.38 -4.99
C LEU A 153 -0.86 8.55 -4.08
N THR A 154 -2.07 8.54 -3.50
CA THR A 154 -2.52 9.55 -2.53
C THR A 154 -1.72 9.51 -1.24
N VAL A 155 -1.52 8.31 -0.67
CA VAL A 155 -0.67 8.10 0.51
C VAL A 155 0.76 8.61 0.27
N ASN A 156 1.34 8.36 -0.91
CA ASN A 156 2.69 8.79 -1.22
C ASN A 156 2.82 10.32 -1.35
N ARG A 157 1.79 11.00 -1.91
CA ARG A 157 1.73 12.48 -1.91
C ARG A 157 1.61 13.02 -0.49
N MET A 158 0.72 12.46 0.30
CA MET A 158 0.52 12.84 1.70
C MET A 158 1.81 12.66 2.52
N GLU A 159 2.52 11.53 2.39
CA GLU A 159 3.81 11.27 3.05
C GLU A 159 4.91 12.26 2.64
N GLN A 160 4.89 12.69 1.38
CA GLN A 160 5.77 13.75 0.91
C GLN A 160 5.43 15.07 1.61
N CYS A 161 4.16 15.48 1.63
CA CYS A 161 3.71 16.69 2.32
C CYS A 161 4.03 16.64 3.82
N ARG A 162 3.89 15.48 4.46
CA ARG A 162 4.29 15.24 5.85
C ARG A 162 5.77 15.51 6.07
N THR A 163 6.62 14.98 5.19
CA THR A 163 8.07 15.16 5.26
C THR A 163 8.46 16.63 5.03
N GLU A 164 7.82 17.30 4.08
CA GLU A 164 8.02 18.74 3.82
C GLU A 164 7.62 19.59 5.04
N TYR A 165 6.45 19.33 5.62
CA TYR A 165 5.97 20.04 6.81
C TYR A 165 6.85 19.80 8.04
N ARG A 166 7.21 18.56 8.34
CA ARG A 166 8.14 18.25 9.45
C ARG A 166 9.53 18.87 9.23
N GLY A 167 10.02 18.91 7.99
CA GLY A 167 11.25 19.63 7.64
C GLY A 167 11.13 21.14 7.92
N ALA A 168 10.00 21.75 7.57
CA ALA A 168 9.72 23.15 7.87
C ALA A 168 9.62 23.43 9.38
N LEU A 169 9.01 22.53 10.16
CA LEU A 169 8.97 22.61 11.63
C LEU A 169 10.36 22.53 12.25
N LEU A 170 11.22 21.62 11.78
CA LEU A 170 12.62 21.55 12.21
C LEU A 170 13.36 22.84 11.91
N TRP A 171 13.16 23.41 10.72
CA TRP A 171 13.78 24.67 10.35
C TRP A 171 13.27 25.84 11.22
N MET A 172 11.96 25.88 11.49
CA MET A 172 11.36 26.89 12.34
C MET A 172 11.92 26.82 13.77
N LYS A 173 12.08 25.60 14.31
CA LYS A 173 12.68 25.37 15.62
C LYS A 173 14.12 25.88 15.70
N ASP A 174 14.94 25.57 14.69
CA ASP A 174 16.33 26.02 14.59
C ASP A 174 16.43 27.55 14.55
N VAL A 175 15.67 28.21 13.67
CA VAL A 175 15.67 29.68 13.56
C VAL A 175 15.10 30.36 14.80
N SER A 176 14.14 29.74 15.49
CA SER A 176 13.57 30.28 16.72
C SER A 176 14.54 30.24 17.91
N GLN A 177 15.45 29.27 17.95
CA GLN A 177 16.43 29.14 19.04
C GLN A 177 17.56 30.17 18.94
N GLU A 178 17.89 30.60 17.72
CA GLU A 178 18.94 31.58 17.43
C GLU A 178 18.41 33.02 17.29
N LEU A 179 17.13 33.25 17.64
CA LEU A 179 16.42 34.50 17.35
C LEU A 179 16.72 35.61 18.37
N ASP A 180 17.41 36.65 17.92
CA ASP A 180 17.55 37.94 18.61
C ASP A 180 16.56 38.96 18.00
N PRO A 181 15.56 39.43 18.79
CA PRO A 181 14.57 40.40 18.34
C PRO A 181 15.14 41.75 17.89
N ASP A 182 16.31 42.12 18.38
CA ASP A 182 16.94 43.39 18.06
C ASP A 182 17.68 43.33 16.70
N LEU A 183 17.89 42.12 16.16
CA LEU A 183 18.47 41.91 14.83
C LEU A 183 17.38 41.76 13.76
N TYR A 184 17.11 42.86 13.05
CA TYR A 184 16.12 42.91 11.94
C TYR A 184 16.25 41.76 10.92
N LYS A 185 17.48 41.37 10.55
CA LYS A 185 17.73 40.28 9.58
C LYS A 185 17.25 38.91 10.08
N GLN A 186 17.37 38.63 11.37
CA GLN A 186 16.90 37.37 11.95
C GLN A 186 15.38 37.34 12.04
N MET A 187 14.76 38.46 12.38
CA MET A 187 13.29 38.63 12.35
C MET A 187 12.71 38.47 10.94
N GLU A 188 13.41 38.94 9.91
CA GLU A 188 13.01 38.70 8.52
C GLU A 188 13.10 37.21 8.14
N LYS A 189 14.21 36.53 8.49
CA LYS A 189 14.38 35.08 8.29
C LYS A 189 13.28 34.29 9.00
N PHE A 190 12.98 34.61 10.25
CA PHE A 190 11.92 33.96 11.03
C PHE A 190 10.54 34.11 10.38
N ARG A 191 10.18 35.32 9.93
CA ARG A 191 8.91 35.55 9.21
C ARG A 191 8.82 34.75 7.91
N LYS A 192 9.91 34.63 7.15
CA LYS A 192 9.95 33.84 5.90
C LYS A 192 9.76 32.35 6.18
N VAL A 193 10.47 31.80 7.16
CA VAL A 193 10.35 30.38 7.54
C VAL A 193 8.96 30.08 8.11
N GLY A 194 8.42 30.93 9.00
CA GLY A 194 7.06 30.79 9.52
C GLY A 194 5.97 30.95 8.44
N GLY A 195 6.27 31.69 7.38
CA GLY A 195 5.47 31.72 6.16
C GLY A 195 5.42 30.38 5.44
N PHE A 196 6.60 29.81 5.16
CA PHE A 196 6.76 28.52 4.50
C PHE A 196 6.15 27.36 5.30
N MET A 197 6.35 27.36 6.62
CA MET A 197 5.75 26.38 7.53
C MET A 197 4.21 26.35 7.43
N ARG A 198 3.56 27.53 7.39
CA ARG A 198 2.09 27.61 7.25
C ARG A 198 1.58 27.10 5.90
N VAL A 199 2.37 27.22 4.83
CA VAL A 199 2.01 26.69 3.51
C VAL A 199 2.13 25.16 3.49
N THR A 200 3.23 24.64 4.00
CA THR A 200 3.46 23.18 4.09
C THR A 200 2.47 22.50 5.04
N GLU A 201 2.10 23.15 6.14
CA GLU A 201 1.03 22.71 7.05
C GLU A 201 -0.30 22.53 6.34
N ARG A 202 -0.74 23.53 5.56
CA ARG A 202 -1.99 23.42 4.78
C ARG A 202 -1.92 22.30 3.75
N GLY A 203 -0.79 22.16 3.05
CA GLY A 203 -0.61 21.07 2.09
C GLY A 203 -0.74 19.69 2.76
N TYR A 204 -0.10 19.52 3.92
CA TYR A 204 -0.18 18.30 4.71
C TYR A 204 -1.60 18.00 5.19
N LEU A 205 -2.31 18.99 5.73
CA LEU A 205 -3.69 18.81 6.21
C LEU A 205 -4.67 18.52 5.08
N LEU A 206 -4.47 19.08 3.89
CA LEU A 206 -5.33 18.83 2.72
C LEU A 206 -5.18 17.39 2.23
N GLU A 207 -3.95 16.94 1.97
CA GLU A 207 -3.71 15.56 1.52
C GLU A 207 -4.01 14.55 2.65
N GLY A 208 -3.82 14.92 3.91
CA GLY A 208 -4.17 14.09 5.07
C GLY A 208 -5.67 13.86 5.25
N ASN A 209 -6.53 14.74 4.74
CA ASN A 209 -7.98 14.54 4.72
C ASN A 209 -8.45 13.64 3.57
N GLU A 210 -7.59 13.39 2.57
CA GLU A 210 -7.88 12.47 1.46
C GLU A 210 -7.47 11.00 1.76
N VAL A 211 -6.81 10.76 2.90
CA VAL A 211 -6.32 9.45 3.37
C VAL A 211 -7.13 8.95 4.56
#